data_AF-A0AAJ2PYL5-F1
#
_entry.id   AF-A0AAJ2PYL5-F1
#
_cell.length_a   1.000
_cell.length_b   1.000
_cell.length_c   1.000
_cell.angle_alpha   90.00
_cell.angle_beta   90.00
_cell.angle_gamma   90.00
#
_symmetry.space_group_name_H-M   'P 1'
#
loop_
_entity.id
_entity.type
_entity.pdbx_description
1 polymer ?
#
loop_
_entity_poly.entity_id
_entity_poly.type
_entity_poly.pdbx_seq_one_letter_code
_entity_poly.pdbx_strand_id
1 'polypeptide(L)'
;PQPGYTSPTLLQTATGVLADLRREDPRLLLSTTDAEHLAPGVVAWLERDLTPTAVRDALTSDLPAEPLYRPAALLAHRLTDRLPPLPSWRAPAEAPPVQYTVRNCDGCDRGFRSPGPGARCRDCRERPAGDSGPVRSPLKVER
;
A
#
# COMPACT_ATOMS: atom_id res chain seq x y z
N PRO A 1 -6.84 6.53 -24.36
CA PRO A 1 -5.93 5.79 -23.45
C PRO A 1 -5.85 4.29 -23.81
N GLN A 2 -4.63 3.78 -24.02
CA GLN A 2 -4.40 2.35 -24.27
C GLN A 2 -3.72 1.74 -23.04
N PRO A 3 -4.24 0.63 -22.48
CA PRO A 3 -3.62 -0.05 -21.35
C PRO A 3 -2.30 -0.71 -21.76
N GLY A 4 -1.34 -0.73 -20.84
CA GLY A 4 -0.07 -1.43 -21.06
C GLY A 4 -0.21 -2.95 -20.97
N TYR A 5 -1.20 -3.42 -20.21
CA TYR A 5 -1.47 -4.84 -20.00
C TYR A 5 -2.97 -5.13 -19.81
N THR A 6 -3.58 -5.77 -20.81
CA THR A 6 -5.00 -6.15 -20.75
C THR A 6 -5.16 -7.55 -20.15
N SER A 7 -5.29 -7.63 -18.82
CA SER A 7 -5.59 -8.91 -18.15
C SER A 7 -7.10 -9.20 -18.15
N PRO A 8 -7.53 -10.46 -18.29
CA PRO A 8 -8.95 -10.80 -18.28
C PRO A 8 -9.63 -10.50 -16.93
N THR A 9 -8.88 -10.58 -15.83
CA THR A 9 -9.37 -10.19 -14.50
C THR A 9 -9.59 -8.67 -14.41
N LEU A 10 -8.67 -7.86 -14.96
CA LEU A 10 -8.82 -6.40 -14.98
C LEU A 10 -9.99 -5.97 -15.86
N LEU A 11 -10.22 -6.65 -16.99
CA LEU A 11 -11.40 -6.42 -17.81
C LEU A 11 -12.71 -6.75 -17.07
N GLN A 12 -12.76 -7.86 -16.33
CA GLN A 12 -13.93 -8.19 -15.51
C GLN A 12 -14.19 -7.14 -14.43
N THR A 13 -13.15 -6.67 -13.75
CA THR A 13 -13.26 -5.58 -12.76
C THR A 13 -13.72 -4.28 -13.42
N ALA A 14 -13.18 -3.93 -14.59
CA ALA A 14 -13.58 -2.74 -15.34
C ALA A 14 -15.07 -2.80 -15.74
N THR A 15 -15.54 -3.93 -16.25
CA THR A 15 -16.96 -4.12 -16.59
C THR A 15 -17.85 -4.04 -15.34
N GLY A 16 -17.40 -4.58 -14.20
CA GLY A 16 -18.09 -4.44 -12.92
C GLY A 16 -18.24 -2.98 -12.49
N VAL A 17 -17.16 -2.19 -12.60
CA VAL A 17 -17.17 -0.74 -12.33
C VAL A 17 -18.17 0.00 -13.21
N LEU A 18 -18.19 -0.29 -14.52
CA LEU A 18 -19.13 0.32 -15.47
C LEU A 18 -20.59 -0.09 -15.18
N ALA A 19 -20.83 -1.33 -14.77
CA ALA A 19 -22.16 -1.80 -14.38
C ALA A 19 -22.67 -1.11 -13.10
N ASP A 20 -21.79 -0.87 -12.13
CA ASP A 20 -22.11 -0.13 -10.90
C ASP A 20 -22.41 1.33 -11.19
N LEU A 21 -21.62 1.99 -12.06
CA LEU A 21 -21.88 3.36 -12.51
C LEU A 21 -23.28 3.54 -13.08
N ARG A 22 -23.74 2.57 -13.88
CA ARG A 22 -25.10 2.58 -14.45
C ARG A 22 -26.19 2.37 -13.38
N ARG A 23 -25.89 1.67 -12.27
CA ARG A 23 -26.82 1.51 -11.15
C ARG A 23 -26.93 2.80 -10.32
N GLU A 24 -25.82 3.50 -10.13
CA GLU A 24 -25.77 4.73 -9.34
C GLU A 24 -26.36 5.93 -10.09
N ASP A 25 -26.06 6.08 -11.38
CA ASP A 25 -26.66 7.12 -12.22
C ASP A 25 -27.30 6.52 -13.49
N PRO A 26 -28.63 6.31 -13.49
CA PRO A 26 -29.34 5.73 -14.63
C PRO A 26 -29.33 6.63 -15.87
N ARG A 27 -28.89 7.89 -15.77
CA ARG A 27 -28.70 8.79 -16.92
C ARG A 27 -27.51 8.37 -17.79
N LEU A 28 -26.59 7.55 -17.25
CA LEU A 28 -25.47 6.96 -17.98
C LEU A 28 -25.90 5.69 -18.71
N LEU A 29 -26.76 5.84 -19.73
CA LEU A 29 -27.15 4.75 -20.62
C LEU A 29 -25.97 4.39 -21.54
N LEU A 30 -25.22 3.36 -21.14
CA LEU A 30 -24.11 2.81 -21.91
C LEU A 30 -24.56 1.55 -22.65
N SER A 31 -24.29 1.52 -23.96
CA SER A 31 -24.40 0.29 -24.76
C SER A 31 -23.29 -0.69 -24.39
N THR A 32 -23.46 -1.98 -24.72
CA THR A 32 -22.39 -2.97 -24.62
C THR A 32 -21.13 -2.52 -25.36
N THR A 33 -21.29 -1.95 -26.56
CA THR A 33 -20.18 -1.42 -27.36
C THR A 33 -19.47 -0.26 -26.66
N ASP A 34 -20.21 0.60 -25.96
CA ASP A 34 -19.62 1.68 -25.18
C ASP A 34 -18.81 1.13 -24.00
N ALA A 35 -19.33 0.10 -23.32
CA ALA A 35 -18.62 -0.54 -22.22
C ALA A 35 -17.32 -1.21 -22.69
N GLU A 36 -17.33 -1.88 -23.84
CA GLU A 36 -16.14 -2.45 -24.48
C GLU A 36 -15.11 -1.38 -24.86
N HIS A 37 -15.57 -0.23 -25.36
CA HIS A 37 -14.68 0.89 -25.69
C HIS A 37 -14.10 1.59 -24.44
N LEU A 38 -14.85 1.62 -23.32
CA LEU A 38 -14.43 2.26 -22.08
C LEU A 38 -13.56 1.35 -21.20
N ALA A 39 -13.72 0.03 -21.30
CA ALA A 39 -12.99 -0.93 -20.48
C ALA A 39 -11.46 -0.74 -20.52
N PRO A 40 -10.79 -0.55 -21.67
CA PRO A 40 -9.35 -0.30 -21.71
C PRO A 40 -8.93 0.98 -20.97
N GLY A 41 -9.76 2.01 -20.99
CA GLY A 41 -9.52 3.26 -20.26
C GLY A 41 -9.61 3.07 -18.75
N VAL A 42 -10.60 2.30 -18.29
CA VAL A 42 -10.74 1.93 -16.86
C VAL A 42 -9.56 1.05 -16.41
N VAL A 43 -9.15 0.08 -17.23
CA VAL A 43 -7.96 -0.74 -16.94
C VAL A 43 -6.72 0.13 -16.76
N ALA A 44 -6.50 1.13 -17.62
CA ALA A 44 -5.37 2.05 -17.49
C ALA A 44 -5.39 2.89 -16.19
N TRP A 45 -6.56 3.11 -15.59
CA TRP A 45 -6.68 3.73 -14.27
C TRP A 45 -6.39 2.73 -13.15
N LEU A 46 -6.89 1.50 -13.26
CA LEU A 46 -6.60 0.43 -12.30
C LEU A 46 -5.09 0.10 -12.27
N GLU A 47 -4.39 0.16 -13.41
CA GLU A 47 -2.92 0.02 -13.50
C GLU A 47 -2.16 1.12 -12.75
N ARG A 48 -2.79 2.25 -12.43
CA ARG A 48 -2.21 3.41 -11.74
C ARG A 48 -2.55 3.43 -10.24
N ASP A 49 -2.83 2.27 -9.66
CA ASP A 49 -3.21 2.08 -8.24
C ASP A 49 -4.52 2.78 -7.81
N LEU A 50 -5.40 3.11 -8.76
CA LEU A 50 -6.75 3.60 -8.43
C LEU A 50 -7.66 2.43 -8.09
N THR A 51 -8.33 2.51 -6.95
CA THR A 51 -9.33 1.50 -6.58
C THR A 51 -10.57 1.64 -7.49
N PRO A 52 -11.32 0.54 -7.69
CA PRO A 52 -12.60 0.59 -8.41
C PRO A 52 -13.54 1.69 -7.92
N THR A 53 -13.58 1.94 -6.59
CA THR A 53 -14.38 3.02 -6.00
C THR A 53 -13.85 4.41 -6.34
N ALA A 54 -12.54 4.62 -6.26
CA ALA A 54 -11.93 5.91 -6.63
C ALA A 54 -12.15 6.24 -8.12
N VAL A 55 -12.10 5.23 -9.01
CA VAL A 55 -12.44 5.42 -10.43
C VAL A 55 -13.90 5.85 -10.58
N ARG A 56 -14.84 5.22 -9.86
CA ARG A 56 -16.26 5.63 -9.89
C ARG A 56 -16.42 7.08 -9.42
N ASP A 57 -15.90 7.41 -8.24
CA ASP A 57 -16.00 8.75 -7.66
C ASP A 57 -15.40 9.81 -8.58
N ALA A 58 -14.26 9.54 -9.22
CA ALA A 58 -13.63 10.45 -10.18
C ALA A 58 -14.46 10.66 -11.46
N LEU A 59 -15.24 9.66 -11.87
CA LEU A 59 -16.13 9.73 -13.03
C LEU A 59 -17.47 10.41 -12.68
N THR A 60 -17.97 10.28 -11.46
CA THR A 60 -19.27 10.84 -11.01
C THR A 60 -19.17 12.25 -10.41
N SER A 61 -18.04 12.62 -9.80
CA SER A 61 -17.85 13.85 -9.03
C SER A 61 -18.17 15.17 -9.74
N ASP A 62 -18.08 15.24 -11.07
CA ASP A 62 -18.31 16.47 -11.83
C ASP A 62 -19.38 16.34 -12.92
N LEU A 63 -20.28 15.36 -12.83
CA LEU A 63 -21.29 15.16 -13.88
C LEU A 63 -22.11 16.44 -14.12
N PRO A 64 -22.26 16.86 -15.39
CA PRO A 64 -23.04 18.05 -15.71
C PRO A 64 -24.50 17.86 -15.30
N ALA A 65 -25.14 18.95 -14.89
CA ALA A 65 -26.55 18.96 -14.50
C ALA A 65 -27.48 18.78 -15.72
N GLU A 66 -27.05 19.24 -16.89
CA GLU A 66 -27.75 19.02 -18.17
C GLU A 66 -27.90 17.54 -18.55
N PRO A 67 -28.93 17.17 -19.33
CA PRO A 67 -29.10 15.83 -19.84
C PRO A 67 -27.91 15.42 -20.74
N LEU A 68 -27.37 14.23 -20.45
CA LEU A 68 -26.21 13.69 -21.15
C LEU A 68 -26.62 13.11 -22.51
N TYR A 69 -26.31 13.81 -23.58
CA TYR A 69 -26.55 13.32 -24.95
C TYR A 69 -25.60 12.19 -25.36
N ARG A 70 -24.35 12.21 -24.86
CA ARG A 70 -23.31 11.21 -25.18
C ARG A 70 -22.53 10.80 -23.92
N PRO A 71 -23.11 9.96 -23.04
CA PRO A 71 -22.47 9.55 -21.79
C PRO A 71 -21.14 8.82 -22.04
N ALA A 72 -21.08 7.95 -23.05
CA ALA A 72 -19.87 7.21 -23.40
C ALA A 72 -18.71 8.14 -23.80
N ALA A 73 -18.99 9.16 -24.61
CA ALA A 73 -17.97 10.12 -25.04
C ALA A 73 -17.44 10.96 -23.87
N LEU A 74 -18.32 11.36 -22.95
CA LEU A 74 -17.93 12.09 -21.74
C LEU A 74 -17.02 11.24 -20.85
N LEU A 75 -17.40 9.99 -20.61
CA LEU A 75 -16.59 9.06 -19.81
C LEU A 75 -15.24 8.79 -20.46
N ALA A 76 -15.20 8.56 -21.79
CA ALA A 76 -13.96 8.37 -22.53
C ALA A 76 -13.04 9.60 -22.45
N HIS A 77 -13.63 10.81 -22.55
CA HIS A 77 -12.90 12.06 -22.38
C HIS A 77 -12.34 12.17 -20.96
N ARG A 78 -13.13 11.94 -19.92
CA ARG A 78 -12.65 11.97 -18.52
C ARG A 78 -11.56 10.95 -18.23
N LEU A 79 -11.73 9.72 -18.71
CA LEU A 79 -10.73 8.67 -18.57
C LEU A 79 -9.40 9.05 -19.24
N THR A 80 -9.41 9.93 -20.23
CA THR A 80 -8.21 10.40 -20.94
C THR A 80 -7.64 11.67 -20.31
N ASP A 81 -8.50 12.64 -20.00
CA ASP A 81 -8.14 13.98 -19.51
C ASP A 81 -7.74 13.96 -18.03
N ARG A 82 -8.48 13.21 -17.21
CA ARG A 82 -8.19 13.04 -15.77
C ARG A 82 -7.26 11.88 -15.48
N LEU A 83 -6.66 11.25 -16.50
CA LEU A 83 -5.75 10.15 -16.31
C LEU A 83 -4.56 10.64 -15.46
N PRO A 84 -4.40 10.16 -14.21
CA PRO A 84 -3.29 10.62 -13.41
C PRO A 84 -1.96 10.18 -14.06
N PRO A 85 -0.89 10.98 -13.95
CA PRO A 85 0.43 10.53 -14.34
C PRO A 85 0.78 9.27 -13.54
N LEU A 86 1.53 8.35 -14.15
CA LEU A 86 1.96 7.12 -13.45
C LEU A 86 2.65 7.54 -12.14
N PRO A 87 2.22 7.03 -10.98
CA PRO A 87 2.88 7.35 -9.73
C PRO A 87 4.34 6.97 -9.88
N SER A 88 5.24 7.94 -9.72
CA SER A 88 6.68 7.68 -9.69
C SER A 88 6.93 6.62 -8.63
N TRP A 89 7.56 5.51 -9.00
CA TRP A 89 7.93 4.44 -8.07
C TRP A 89 8.57 5.04 -6.82
N ARG A 90 7.82 5.11 -5.72
CA ARG A 90 8.38 5.36 -4.40
C ARG A 90 8.72 3.99 -3.85
N ALA A 91 10.00 3.67 -3.79
CA ALA A 91 10.46 2.51 -3.04
C ALA A 91 9.80 2.55 -1.65
N PRO A 92 9.28 1.42 -1.14
CA PRO A 92 8.70 1.38 0.19
C PRO A 92 9.67 2.04 1.16
N ALA A 93 9.20 3.05 1.89
CA ALA A 93 10.03 3.73 2.88
C ALA A 93 10.63 2.66 3.79
N GLU A 94 11.95 2.56 3.78
CA GLU A 94 12.71 1.56 4.53
C GLU A 94 12.23 1.63 5.98
N ALA A 95 11.79 0.49 6.52
CA ALA A 95 11.27 0.43 7.89
C ALA A 95 12.31 1.06 8.83
N PRO A 96 11.90 1.93 9.76
CA PRO A 96 12.85 2.65 10.61
C PRO A 96 13.76 1.62 11.30
N PRO A 97 15.09 1.86 11.32
CA PRO A 97 16.02 0.91 11.91
C PRO A 97 15.60 0.66 13.36
N VAL A 98 15.44 -0.61 13.74
CA VAL A 98 15.07 -0.98 15.11
C VAL A 98 16.21 -0.56 16.04
N GLN A 99 16.03 0.57 16.73
CA GLN A 99 17.03 1.12 17.64
C GLN A 99 16.98 0.39 18.99
N TYR A 100 17.85 -0.59 19.16
CA TYR A 100 18.02 -1.24 20.46
C TYR A 100 18.80 -0.33 21.42
N THR A 101 18.10 0.16 22.44
CA THR A 101 18.70 0.93 23.55
C THR A 101 19.66 0.07 24.37
N VAL A 102 20.78 0.66 24.81
CA VAL A 102 21.72 0.02 25.74
C VAL A 102 21.12 0.07 27.14
N ARG A 103 21.04 -1.09 27.80
CA ARG A 103 20.53 -1.24 29.17
C ARG A 103 21.45 -2.18 29.96
N ASN A 104 21.49 -2.03 31.27
CA ASN A 104 22.25 -2.92 32.14
C ASN A 104 21.43 -4.19 32.42
N CYS A 105 22.12 -5.33 32.50
CA CYS A 105 21.48 -6.60 32.84
C CYS A 105 21.25 -6.73 34.35
N ASP A 106 20.03 -7.12 34.75
CA ASP A 106 19.67 -7.32 36.17
C ASP A 106 20.48 -8.41 36.90
N GLY A 107 21.25 -9.24 36.19
CA GLY A 107 22.03 -10.35 36.77
C GLY A 107 23.53 -10.10 36.87
N CYS A 108 24.10 -9.14 36.14
CA CYS A 108 25.55 -8.92 36.09
C CYS A 108 25.97 -7.47 35.81
N ASP A 109 25.02 -6.52 35.79
CA ASP A 109 25.22 -5.09 35.49
C ASP A 109 25.93 -4.77 34.16
N ARG A 110 26.07 -5.76 33.27
CA ARG A 110 26.69 -5.57 31.95
C ARG A 110 25.75 -4.82 31.02
N GLY A 111 26.25 -3.76 30.39
CA GLY A 111 25.53 -3.03 29.34
C GLY A 111 25.35 -3.87 28.08
N PHE A 112 24.11 -4.05 27.63
CA PHE A 112 23.77 -4.77 26.40
C PHE A 112 22.56 -4.13 25.70
N ARG A 113 22.38 -4.42 24.40
CA ARG A 113 21.28 -3.86 23.59
C ARG A 113 20.08 -4.80 23.58
N SER A 114 18.89 -4.31 23.92
CA SER A 114 17.65 -5.11 24.00
C SER A 114 16.42 -4.40 23.42
N PRO A 115 15.47 -5.15 22.81
CA PRO A 115 14.17 -4.61 22.37
C PRO A 115 13.22 -4.19 23.49
N GLY A 116 13.35 -4.72 24.71
CA GLY A 116 12.38 -4.48 25.77
C GLY A 116 12.91 -4.71 27.19
N PRO A 117 12.17 -4.23 28.21
CA PRO A 117 12.48 -4.46 29.62
C PRO A 117 12.39 -5.95 29.95
N GLY A 118 13.27 -6.45 30.81
CA GLY A 118 13.29 -7.86 31.25
C GLY A 118 14.15 -8.81 30.41
N ALA A 119 14.84 -8.32 29.38
CA ALA A 119 15.87 -9.13 28.73
C ALA A 119 17.10 -9.28 29.62
N ARG A 120 17.73 -10.45 29.61
CA ARG A 120 19.04 -10.68 30.22
C ARG A 120 20.11 -10.73 29.13
N CYS A 121 21.35 -10.40 29.50
CA CYS A 121 22.48 -10.52 28.57
C CYS A 121 22.68 -11.99 28.15
N ARG A 122 23.41 -12.21 27.05
CA ARG A 122 23.67 -13.56 26.52
C ARG A 122 24.25 -14.50 27.58
N ASP A 123 25.23 -14.02 28.35
CA ASP A 123 25.87 -14.81 29.40
C ASP A 123 24.90 -15.23 30.52
N CYS A 124 24.02 -14.33 30.96
CA CYS A 124 22.99 -14.61 31.97
C CYS A 124 21.82 -15.45 31.42
N ARG A 125 21.64 -15.52 30.10
CA ARG A 125 20.68 -16.43 29.46
C ARG A 125 21.26 -17.84 29.29
N GLU A 126 22.56 -17.94 29.04
CA GLU A 126 23.29 -19.19 28.86
C GLU A 126 23.70 -19.83 30.20
N ARG A 127 23.69 -19.07 31.32
CA ARG A 127 23.90 -19.59 32.67
C ARG A 127 22.56 -19.92 33.35
N PRO A 128 22.09 -21.19 33.36
CA PRO A 128 20.93 -21.57 34.15
C PRO A 128 21.18 -21.31 35.64
N ALA A 129 20.12 -21.02 36.38
CA ALA A 129 20.12 -20.73 37.81
C ALA A 129 20.62 -21.94 38.61
N GLY A 130 21.93 -22.07 38.77
CA GLY A 130 22.49 -23.24 39.46
C GLY A 130 23.98 -23.22 39.76
N ASP A 131 24.69 -22.11 39.52
CA ASP A 131 26.11 -22.05 39.91
C ASP A 131 26.55 -20.62 40.22
N SER A 132 26.53 -20.28 41.51
CA SER A 132 27.11 -19.06 42.07
C SER A 132 28.59 -19.29 42.39
N GLY A 133 29.43 -19.36 41.35
CA GLY A 133 30.89 -19.29 41.51
C GLY A 133 31.40 -17.86 41.33
N PRO A 134 32.23 -17.31 42.24
CA PRO A 134 32.72 -15.94 42.12
C PRO A 134 33.71 -15.85 40.96
N VAL A 135 33.32 -15.17 39.88
CA VAL A 135 34.25 -14.86 38.79
C VAL A 135 35.13 -13.70 39.26
N ARG A 136 36.30 -14.05 39.80
CA ARG A 136 37.44 -13.13 39.95
C ARG A 136 37.72 -12.48 38.61
N SER A 137 37.68 -11.16 38.56
CA SER A 137 38.17 -10.38 37.44
C SER A 137 39.68 -10.52 37.29
N PRO A 138 40.16 -10.68 36.05
CA PRO A 138 41.32 -9.95 35.56
C PRO A 138 40.94 -9.24 34.24
N LEU A 139 41.55 -8.17 33.74
CA LEU A 139 42.59 -7.25 34.17
C LEU A 139 42.48 -6.07 33.18
N LYS A 140 42.80 -4.84 33.63
CA LYS A 140 43.64 -3.83 32.95
C LYS A 140 43.25 -3.29 31.56
N VAL A 141 43.14 -1.97 31.45
CA VAL A 141 43.79 -1.22 30.36
C VAL A 141 44.22 0.17 30.84
N GLU A 142 45.47 0.50 30.52
CA GLU A 142 46.26 1.70 30.86
C GLU A 142 45.72 3.00 30.24
N ARG A 143 45.90 4.11 30.96
CA ARG A 143 46.87 5.17 30.60
C ARG A 143 47.16 6.10 31.78
#